data_AF-A0A6M0RNA2-F1
#
_entry.id   AF-A0A6M0RNA2-F1
#
_cell.length_a   1.000
_cell.length_b   1.000
_cell.length_c   1.000
_cell.angle_alpha   90.00
_cell.angle_beta   90.00
_cell.angle_gamma   90.00
#
_symmetry.space_group_name_H-M   'P 1'
#
loop_
_entity.id
_entity.type
_entity.pdbx_description
1 polymer ?
#
loop_
_entity_poly.entity_id
_entity_poly.type
_entity_poly.pdbx_seq_one_letter_code
_entity_poly.pdbx_strand_id
1 'polypeptide(L)'
;MPSRLSTCIELLSPINKQPGRGRQTYENKRERVLSSSTNLVEIDLLRAYEPMPVFGDGLHSHYRVLVSRSDLRPQVELYKFNVTEQVPSFQLPLRPDDQAPIVDLQRLLDEIYERSGYDLKLDYQQDPVPSVSDDEAAWLNSLLCEQGLRSLS
;
A
#
# COMPACT_ATOMS: atom_id res chain seq x y z
N MET A 1 18.78 10.01 26.77
CA MET A 1 18.62 8.70 26.09
C MET A 1 18.71 8.93 24.60
N PRO A 2 19.55 8.20 23.84
CA PRO A 2 19.60 8.36 22.38
C PRO A 2 18.23 8.02 21.76
N SER A 3 17.86 8.74 20.69
CA SER A 3 16.64 8.49 19.93
C SER A 3 16.73 7.12 19.24
N ARG A 4 16.01 6.13 19.76
CA ARG A 4 15.87 4.82 19.12
C ARG A 4 14.67 4.84 18.17
N LEU A 5 14.90 4.42 16.92
CA LEU A 5 13.85 4.17 15.93
C LEU A 5 12.86 3.15 16.49
N SER A 6 11.58 3.51 16.59
CA SER A 6 10.52 2.62 17.05
C SER A 6 9.85 1.90 15.88
N THR A 7 9.58 2.62 14.79
CA THR A 7 8.80 2.13 13.65
C THR A 7 9.38 2.62 12.35
N CYS A 8 9.59 1.68 11.43
CA CYS A 8 9.98 1.93 10.05
C CYS A 8 8.71 1.89 9.19
N ILE A 9 8.43 2.96 8.45
CA ILE A 9 7.32 3.01 7.49
C ILE A 9 7.94 3.02 6.09
N GLU A 10 7.60 2.02 5.28
CA GLU A 10 8.06 1.87 3.90
C GLU A 10 6.88 1.96 2.96
N LEU A 11 6.91 2.93 2.04
CA LEU A 11 6.02 2.97 0.88
C LEU A 11 6.74 2.32 -0.31
N LEU A 12 6.19 1.24 -0.85
CA LEU A 12 6.84 0.52 -1.94
C LEU A 12 6.85 1.35 -3.22
N SER A 13 7.96 1.26 -3.93
CA SER A 13 8.15 1.76 -5.29
C SER A 13 8.32 0.61 -6.27
N PRO A 14 8.11 0.81 -7.59
CA PRO A 14 8.22 -0.25 -8.58
C PRO A 14 9.55 -1.02 -8.53
N ILE A 15 10.66 -0.32 -8.29
CA ILE A 15 11.99 -0.95 -8.18
C ILE A 15 12.13 -1.90 -6.98
N ASN A 16 11.29 -1.76 -5.95
CA ASN A 16 11.27 -2.67 -4.81
C ASN A 16 10.60 -4.01 -5.13
N LYS A 17 9.65 -4.03 -6.09
CA LYS A 17 8.92 -5.27 -6.47
C LYS A 17 9.44 -5.89 -7.76
N GLN A 18 10.03 -5.10 -8.65
CA GLN A 18 10.56 -5.57 -9.92
C GLN A 18 11.69 -6.60 -9.69
N PRO A 19 11.63 -7.80 -10.31
CA PRO A 19 12.69 -8.80 -10.20
C PRO A 19 14.06 -8.24 -10.57
N GLY A 20 15.06 -8.53 -9.74
CA GLY A 20 16.45 -8.10 -9.93
C GLY A 20 17.03 -7.39 -8.72
N ARG A 21 18.06 -6.58 -8.95
CA ARG A 21 18.86 -5.95 -7.88
C ARG A 21 18.04 -5.06 -6.95
N GLY A 22 17.06 -4.34 -7.48
CA GLY A 22 16.18 -3.46 -6.70
C GLY A 22 15.38 -4.22 -5.65
N ARG A 23 14.67 -5.28 -6.07
CA ARG A 23 13.93 -6.18 -5.18
C ARG A 23 14.84 -6.85 -4.16
N GLN A 24 15.96 -7.44 -4.57
CA GLN A 24 16.90 -8.07 -3.64
C GLN A 24 17.43 -7.08 -2.58
N THR A 25 17.71 -5.84 -2.99
CA THR A 25 18.16 -4.78 -2.07
C THR A 25 17.07 -4.47 -1.04
N TYR A 26 15.82 -4.39 -1.49
CA TYR A 26 14.69 -4.13 -0.61
C TYR A 26 14.39 -5.31 0.32
N GLU A 27 14.39 -6.55 -0.16
CA GLU A 27 14.19 -7.76 0.66
C GLU A 27 15.26 -7.86 1.76
N ASN A 28 16.53 -7.60 1.44
CA ASN A 28 17.60 -7.52 2.46
C ASN A 28 17.36 -6.41 3.49
N LYS A 29 16.87 -5.23 3.08
CA LYS A 29 16.50 -4.14 3.99
C LYS A 29 15.33 -4.58 4.90
N ARG A 30 14.31 -5.20 4.30
CA ARG A 30 13.12 -5.71 4.99
C ARG A 30 13.49 -6.74 6.05
N GLU A 31 14.36 -7.70 5.73
CA GLU A 31 14.86 -8.69 6.68
C GLU A 31 15.64 -8.06 7.84
N ARG A 32 16.46 -7.04 7.59
CA ARG A 32 17.17 -6.29 8.65
C ARG A 32 16.21 -5.61 9.62
N VAL A 33 15.11 -5.03 9.12
CA VAL A 33 14.09 -4.43 9.99
C VAL A 33 13.37 -5.52 10.78
N LEU A 34 12.94 -6.60 10.12
CA LEU A 34 12.21 -7.72 10.73
C LEU A 34 13.03 -8.49 11.77
N SER A 35 14.36 -8.50 11.66
CA SER A 35 15.29 -9.09 12.64
C SER A 35 15.68 -8.13 13.78
N SER A 36 15.25 -6.87 13.72
CA SER A 36 15.50 -5.86 14.75
C SER A 36 14.30 -5.68 15.69
N SER A 37 14.48 -4.91 16.77
CA SER A 37 13.38 -4.49 17.66
C SER A 37 12.54 -3.33 17.09
N THR A 38 12.61 -3.08 15.79
CA THR A 38 11.89 -1.97 15.13
C THR A 38 10.61 -2.53 14.52
N ASN A 39 9.48 -1.89 14.72
CA ASN A 39 8.24 -2.24 14.02
C ASN A 39 8.38 -1.94 12.52
N LEU A 40 7.67 -2.67 11.67
CA LEU A 40 7.60 -2.40 10.23
C LEU A 40 6.15 -2.14 9.82
N VAL A 41 5.91 -1.03 9.14
CA VAL A 41 4.72 -0.80 8.34
C VAL A 41 5.14 -0.73 6.88
N GLU A 42 4.63 -1.62 6.05
CA GLU A 42 4.94 -1.70 4.62
C GLU A 42 3.64 -1.47 3.83
N ILE A 43 3.60 -0.38 3.06
CA ILE A 43 2.44 0.04 2.26
C ILE A 43 2.74 -0.25 0.79
N ASP A 44 1.97 -1.16 0.20
CA ASP A 44 2.06 -1.56 -1.20
C ASP A 44 0.81 -1.09 -1.96
N LEU A 45 0.96 0.00 -2.71
CA LEU A 45 -0.08 0.54 -3.60
C LEU A 45 0.19 0.18 -5.08
N LEU A 46 1.01 -0.85 -5.33
CA LEU A 46 1.45 -1.22 -6.68
C LEU A 46 0.83 -2.53 -7.14
N ARG A 47 0.08 -2.47 -8.25
CA ARG A 47 -0.50 -3.67 -8.89
C ARG A 47 0.51 -4.47 -9.72
N ALA A 48 1.64 -3.86 -10.09
CA ALA A 48 2.68 -4.51 -10.88
C ALA A 48 3.62 -5.35 -10.00
N TYR A 49 4.07 -6.47 -10.57
CA TYR A 49 5.00 -7.45 -9.98
C TYR A 49 4.47 -8.15 -8.74
N GLU A 50 5.12 -9.27 -8.39
CA GLU A 50 4.76 -10.05 -7.21
C GLU A 50 4.91 -9.21 -5.92
N PRO A 51 3.96 -9.32 -4.98
CA PRO A 51 4.05 -8.69 -3.67
C PRO A 51 5.27 -9.17 -2.89
N MET A 52 5.59 -8.47 -1.79
CA MET A 52 6.59 -8.94 -0.83
C MET A 52 6.11 -10.21 -0.10
N PRO A 53 6.99 -11.17 0.19
CA PRO A 53 6.60 -12.44 0.78
C PRO A 53 6.05 -12.27 2.20
N VAL A 54 4.92 -12.93 2.46
CA VAL A 54 4.29 -13.08 3.78
C VAL A 54 3.86 -14.54 3.93
N PHE A 55 4.27 -15.20 5.02
CA PHE A 55 3.94 -16.61 5.23
C PHE A 55 2.44 -16.81 5.44
N GLY A 56 1.86 -17.83 4.80
CA GLY A 56 0.42 -18.09 4.89
C GLY A 56 -0.45 -17.11 4.09
N ASP A 57 0.17 -16.31 3.20
CA ASP A 57 -0.56 -15.44 2.29
C ASP A 57 -1.29 -16.26 1.22
N GLY A 58 -2.61 -16.42 1.35
CA GLY A 58 -3.42 -17.28 0.47
C GLY A 58 -4.36 -16.55 -0.50
N LEU A 59 -4.62 -15.25 -0.32
CA LEU A 59 -5.60 -14.49 -1.11
C LEU A 59 -4.93 -13.38 -1.92
N HIS A 60 -5.20 -13.34 -3.21
CA HIS A 60 -4.79 -12.25 -4.10
C HIS A 60 -5.50 -10.94 -3.72
N SER A 61 -4.81 -9.82 -3.92
CA SER A 61 -5.29 -8.45 -3.70
C SER A 61 -4.41 -7.48 -4.48
N HIS A 62 -4.97 -6.36 -4.93
CA HIS A 62 -4.23 -5.30 -5.62
C HIS A 62 -3.28 -4.55 -4.70
N TYR A 63 -3.74 -4.26 -3.48
CA TYR A 63 -3.06 -3.37 -2.55
C TYR A 63 -3.00 -3.97 -1.16
N ARG A 64 -1.95 -3.61 -0.41
CA ARG A 64 -1.64 -4.22 0.88
C ARG A 64 -1.05 -3.22 1.85
N VAL A 65 -1.41 -3.34 3.11
CA VAL A 65 -0.66 -2.76 4.23
C VAL A 65 -0.27 -3.88 5.17
N LEU A 66 1.04 -4.08 5.35
CA LEU A 66 1.57 -5.00 6.34
C LEU A 66 2.02 -4.22 7.57
N VAL A 67 1.52 -4.62 8.73
CA VAL A 67 1.96 -4.12 10.04
C VAL A 67 2.60 -5.28 10.80
N SER A 68 3.92 -5.21 10.99
CA SER A 68 4.71 -6.17 11.76
C SER A 68 5.26 -5.51 13.02
N ARG A 69 4.57 -5.73 14.13
CA ARG A 69 5.03 -5.29 15.45
C ARG A 69 6.17 -6.17 15.94
N SER A 70 7.25 -5.58 16.45
CA SER A 70 8.43 -6.36 16.85
C SER A 70 8.17 -7.32 18.01
N ASP A 71 7.22 -6.99 18.88
CA ASP A 71 6.84 -7.75 20.07
C ASP A 71 5.90 -8.94 19.78
N LEU A 72 5.24 -8.96 18.61
CA LEU A 72 4.30 -10.02 18.21
C LEU A 72 4.83 -10.93 17.09
N ARG A 73 6.08 -10.76 16.66
CA ARG A 73 6.65 -11.61 15.61
C ARG A 73 6.68 -13.09 16.03
N PRO A 74 6.39 -14.02 15.10
CA PRO A 74 6.29 -13.82 13.65
C PRO A 74 4.90 -13.40 13.15
N GLN A 75 3.92 -13.13 14.02
CA GLN A 75 2.60 -12.66 13.58
C GLN A 75 2.68 -11.25 12.99
N VAL A 76 1.84 -11.01 11.98
CA VAL A 76 1.67 -9.70 11.33
C VAL A 76 0.18 -9.46 11.09
N GLU A 77 -0.20 -8.20 11.03
CA GLU A 77 -1.49 -7.79 10.51
C GLU A 77 -1.29 -7.45 9.03
N LEU A 78 -2.08 -8.07 8.16
CA LEU A 78 -2.04 -7.83 6.71
C LEU A 78 -3.41 -7.36 6.25
N TYR A 79 -3.51 -6.06 5.99
CA TYR A 79 -4.70 -5.44 5.43
C TYR A 79 -4.62 -5.55 3.91
N LYS A 80 -5.61 -6.20 3.29
CA LYS A 80 -5.72 -6.37 1.84
C LYS A 80 -6.93 -5.63 1.34
N PHE A 81 -6.79 -4.98 0.19
CA PHE A 81 -7.89 -4.26 -0.44
C PHE A 81 -7.66 -4.14 -1.96
N ASN A 82 -8.74 -3.89 -2.68
CA ASN A 82 -8.78 -3.80 -4.13
C ASN A 82 -9.23 -2.41 -4.58
N VAL A 83 -9.18 -2.14 -5.89
CA VAL A 83 -9.49 -0.83 -6.46
C VAL A 83 -10.93 -0.38 -6.21
N THR A 84 -11.84 -1.33 -6.02
CA THR A 84 -13.26 -1.11 -5.76
C THR A 84 -13.57 -0.93 -4.26
N GLU A 85 -12.59 -1.10 -3.39
CA GLU A 85 -12.75 -1.09 -1.94
C GLU A 85 -12.13 0.19 -1.35
N GLN A 86 -12.68 0.65 -0.22
CA GLN A 86 -12.07 1.75 0.54
C GLN A 86 -10.71 1.33 1.11
N VAL A 87 -9.75 2.27 1.11
CA VAL A 87 -8.43 2.02 1.72
C VAL A 87 -8.59 1.82 3.23
N PRO A 88 -8.12 0.70 3.80
CA PRO A 88 -8.30 0.40 5.22
C PRO A 88 -7.46 1.33 6.10
N SER A 89 -8.03 1.71 7.25
CA SER A 89 -7.26 2.30 8.33
C SER A 89 -6.52 1.23 9.13
N PHE A 90 -5.36 1.57 9.69
CA PHE A 90 -4.56 0.65 10.49
C PHE A 90 -3.93 1.36 11.70
N GLN A 91 -3.61 0.61 12.76
CA GLN A 91 -2.86 1.17 13.89
C GLN A 91 -1.37 1.27 13.53
N LEU A 92 -0.80 2.46 13.68
CA LEU A 92 0.64 2.66 13.54
C LEU A 92 1.32 2.22 14.85
N PRO A 93 2.03 1.09 14.88
CA PRO A 93 2.69 0.65 16.09
C PRO A 93 3.76 1.67 16.49
N LEU A 94 3.87 1.93 17.78
CA LEU A 94 4.89 2.78 18.38
C LEU A 94 5.65 1.98 19.44
N ARG A 95 6.21 2.63 20.46
CA ARG A 95 6.78 1.90 21.60
C ARG A 95 5.65 1.31 22.45
N PRO A 96 5.92 0.26 23.26
CA PRO A 96 4.88 -0.39 24.07
C PRO A 96 4.07 0.55 24.97
N ASP A 97 4.71 1.60 25.49
CA ASP A 97 4.07 2.58 26.39
C ASP A 97 3.38 3.73 25.64
N ASP A 98 3.53 3.80 24.31
CA ASP A 98 2.93 4.85 23.48
C ASP A 98 1.55 4.39 22.95
N GLN A 99 0.57 5.29 22.97
CA GLN A 99 -0.71 5.03 22.33
C GLN A 99 -0.53 5.03 20.80
N ALA A 100 -0.76 3.87 20.16
CA ALA A 100 -0.71 3.74 18.71
C ALA A 100 -1.81 4.59 18.04
N PRO A 101 -1.48 5.58 17.20
CA PRO A 101 -2.48 6.33 16.46
C PRO A 101 -3.05 5.47 15.33
N ILE A 102 -4.29 5.76 14.96
CA ILE A 102 -4.91 5.20 13.75
C ILE A 102 -4.46 6.03 12.56
N VAL A 103 -3.95 5.37 11.52
CA VAL A 103 -3.62 5.99 10.24
C VAL A 103 -4.79 5.78 9.29
N ASP A 104 -5.43 6.89 8.93
CA ASP A 104 -6.44 6.96 7.88
C ASP A 104 -5.75 7.22 6.53
N LEU A 105 -5.32 6.13 5.86
CA LEU A 105 -4.61 6.24 4.60
C LEU A 105 -5.49 6.74 3.46
N GLN A 106 -6.80 6.44 3.49
CA GLN A 106 -7.77 6.96 2.51
C GLN A 106 -7.72 8.49 2.51
N ARG A 107 -7.91 9.09 3.69
CA ARG A 107 -7.92 10.54 3.83
C ARG A 107 -6.59 11.18 3.38
N LEU A 108 -5.46 10.57 3.72
CA LEU A 108 -4.14 11.08 3.29
C LEU A 108 -3.99 11.07 1.77
N LEU A 109 -4.48 10.02 1.10
CA LEU A 109 -4.45 9.93 -0.36
C LEU A 109 -5.38 10.98 -0.99
N ASP A 110 -6.59 11.15 -0.46
CA ASP A 110 -7.56 12.13 -0.94
C ASP A 110 -7.01 13.57 -0.82
N GLU A 111 -6.41 13.91 0.32
CA GLU A 111 -5.79 15.22 0.55
C GLU A 111 -4.60 15.47 -0.40
N ILE A 112 -3.78 14.45 -0.68
CA ILE A 112 -2.68 14.56 -1.65
C ILE A 112 -3.23 14.71 -3.07
N TYR A 113 -4.29 13.96 -3.39
CA TYR A 113 -4.92 13.97 -4.71
C TYR A 113 -5.41 15.38 -5.06
N GLU A 114 -6.20 15.96 -4.15
CA GLU A 114 -6.76 17.30 -4.26
C GLU A 114 -5.68 18.38 -4.34
N ARG A 115 -4.74 18.39 -3.38
CA ARG A 115 -3.69 19.42 -3.30
C ARG A 115 -2.75 19.43 -4.48
N SER A 116 -2.59 18.29 -5.16
CA SER A 116 -1.69 18.14 -6.30
C SER A 116 -2.36 18.37 -7.64
N GLY A 117 -3.69 18.55 -7.67
CA GLY A 117 -4.50 18.73 -8.88
C GLY A 117 -4.32 17.57 -9.85
N TYR A 118 -4.41 16.33 -9.36
CA TYR A 118 -4.21 15.15 -10.20
C TYR A 118 -5.31 14.97 -11.25
N ASP A 119 -6.51 15.46 -10.97
CA ASP A 119 -7.62 15.57 -11.92
C ASP A 119 -7.22 16.31 -13.21
N LEU A 120 -6.33 17.31 -13.11
CA LEU A 120 -5.81 18.07 -14.25
C LEU A 120 -4.61 17.40 -14.95
N LYS A 121 -4.01 16.38 -14.33
CA LYS A 121 -2.78 15.72 -14.83
C LYS A 121 -3.02 14.33 -15.37
N LEU A 122 -4.06 13.66 -14.89
CA LEU A 122 -4.38 12.29 -15.25
C LEU A 122 -5.41 12.28 -16.38
N ASP A 123 -5.11 11.50 -17.43
CA ASP A 123 -6.05 11.28 -18.52
C ASP A 123 -6.95 10.08 -18.21
N TYR A 124 -8.12 10.36 -17.65
CA TYR A 124 -9.12 9.34 -17.31
C TYR A 124 -9.80 8.69 -18.52
N GLN A 125 -9.52 9.15 -19.76
CA GLN A 125 -9.95 8.45 -20.97
C GLN A 125 -9.11 7.20 -21.25
N GLN A 126 -7.89 7.14 -20.71
CA GLN A 126 -7.00 5.99 -20.89
C GLN A 126 -7.23 4.93 -19.83
N ASP A 127 -7.16 3.66 -20.24
CA ASP A 127 -7.24 2.55 -19.30
C ASP A 127 -6.06 2.55 -18.32
N PRO A 128 -6.32 2.13 -17.07
CA PRO A 128 -5.27 2.14 -16.06
C PRO A 128 -4.16 1.15 -16.44
N VAL A 129 -2.92 1.54 -16.14
CA VAL A 129 -1.74 0.68 -16.28
C VAL A 129 -1.18 0.41 -14.88
N PRO A 130 -1.02 -0.85 -14.46
CA PRO A 130 -1.38 -2.10 -15.16
C PRO A 130 -2.89 -2.24 -15.40
N SER A 131 -3.28 -3.10 -16.35
CA SER A 131 -4.70 -3.39 -16.61
C SER A 131 -5.39 -3.98 -15.38
N VAL A 132 -6.71 -3.80 -15.30
CA VAL A 132 -7.60 -4.41 -14.30
C VAL A 132 -8.34 -5.61 -14.91
N SER A 133 -9.11 -6.36 -14.12
CA SER A 133 -10.03 -7.37 -14.68
C SER A 133 -11.18 -6.71 -15.45
N ASP A 134 -11.92 -7.50 -16.24
CA ASP A 134 -13.08 -7.01 -17.00
C ASP A 134 -14.18 -6.44 -16.08
N ASP A 135 -14.43 -7.11 -14.94
CA ASP A 135 -15.42 -6.65 -13.94
C ASP A 135 -15.01 -5.30 -13.33
N GLU A 136 -13.72 -5.15 -13.03
CA GLU A 136 -13.17 -3.89 -12.50
C GLU A 136 -13.16 -2.79 -13.55
N ALA A 137 -12.88 -3.13 -14.82
CA ALA A 137 -12.95 -2.19 -15.93
C ALA A 137 -14.39 -1.68 -16.12
N ALA A 138 -15.39 -2.57 -16.06
CA ALA A 138 -16.79 -2.20 -16.13
C ALA A 138 -17.20 -1.27 -14.97
N TRP A 139 -16.76 -1.58 -13.74
CA TRP A 139 -17.00 -0.73 -12.57
C TRP A 139 -16.33 0.65 -12.72
N LEU A 140 -15.05 0.70 -13.10
CA LEU A 140 -14.31 1.94 -13.33
C LEU A 140 -14.98 2.80 -14.40
N ASN A 141 -15.42 2.19 -15.51
CA ASN A 141 -16.12 2.90 -16.58
C ASN A 141 -17.41 3.54 -16.09
N SER A 142 -18.25 2.81 -15.34
CA SER A 142 -19.48 3.36 -14.77
C SER A 142 -19.16 4.56 -13.88
N LEU A 143 -18.22 4.40 -12.94
CA LEU A 143 -17.83 5.44 -12.00
C LEU A 143 -17.29 6.68 -12.73
N LEU A 144 -16.36 6.51 -13.66
CA LEU A 144 -15.74 7.63 -14.37
C LEU A 144 -16.72 8.35 -15.30
N CYS A 145 -17.69 7.63 -15.90
CA CYS A 145 -18.76 8.26 -16.68
C CYS A 145 -19.71 9.06 -15.78
N GLU A 146 -20.11 8.52 -14.62
CA GLU A 146 -20.93 9.23 -13.63
C GLU A 146 -20.26 10.53 -13.14
N GLN A 147 -18.94 10.51 -13.00
CA GLN A 147 -18.13 11.69 -12.63
C GLN A 147 -17.81 12.62 -13.82
N GLY A 148 -18.24 12.28 -15.04
CA GLY A 148 -17.97 13.06 -16.26
C GLY A 148 -16.49 13.05 -16.71
N LEU A 149 -15.68 12.13 -16.18
CA LEU A 149 -14.24 11.99 -16.47
C LEU A 149 -13.97 11.09 -17.68
N ARG A 150 -14.93 10.23 -18.03
CA ARG A 150 -14.88 9.35 -19.21
C ARG A 150 -16.16 9.51 -20.05
N SER A 151 -16.03 9.46 -21.37
CA SER A 151 -17.20 9.49 -22.25
C SER A 151 -17.79 8.09 -22.40
N LEU A 152 -19.12 8.00 -22.53
CA LEU A 152 -19.78 6.76 -22.93
C LEU A 152 -19.32 6.42 -24.36
N SER A 153 -18.55 5.34 -24.50
CA SER A 153 -18.15 4.76 -25.79
C SER A 153 -19.30 4.02 -26.45
#